data_AF-A0A498K1T7-F1
#
_entry.id   AF-A0A498K1T7-F1
#
_cell.length_a   1.000
_cell.length_b   1.000
_cell.length_c   1.000
_cell.angle_alpha   90.00
_cell.angle_beta   90.00
_cell.angle_gamma   90.00
#
_symmetry.space_group_name_H-M   'P 1'
#
loop_
_entity.id
_entity.type
_entity.pdbx_description
1 polymer ?
#
loop_
_entity_poly.entity_id
_entity_poly.type
_entity_poly.pdbx_seq_one_letter_code
_entity_poly.pdbx_strand_id
1 'polypeptide(L)'
;MYHLSYEHNEKFLMTRIRYFVSFGSMVKLTQEQLLEFWHGLVNSGRQFLWAVRLDKLRGEQGELVIPVKLERGFIVEWVPQEEVLAHKAVGGEVNSIPEGIWAGVPMLCWPQLADQPVICRY
;
A
#
# COMPACT_ATOMS: atom_id res chain seq x y z
N MET A 1 17.72 -1.75 12.50
CA MET A 1 17.42 -0.50 13.23
C MET A 1 16.35 0.29 12.47
N TYR A 2 15.11 -0.21 12.38
CA TYR A 2 13.93 0.52 11.84
C TYR A 2 12.61 -0.02 12.44
N HIS A 3 12.65 -0.58 13.65
CA HIS A 3 11.47 -1.18 14.31
C HIS A 3 10.57 -0.19 15.05
N LEU A 4 10.89 1.11 15.03
CA LEU A 4 10.31 2.09 15.95
C LEU A 4 9.25 3.03 15.35
N SER A 5 8.87 2.91 14.07
CA SER A 5 7.80 3.77 13.52
C SER A 5 6.38 3.23 13.77
N TYR A 6 6.25 1.93 14.07
CA TYR A 6 4.96 1.24 14.23
C TYR A 6 4.43 1.24 15.67
N GLU A 7 4.77 2.27 16.47
CA GLU A 7 4.38 2.33 17.87
C GLU A 7 3.00 2.99 18.05
N HIS A 8 2.08 2.20 18.63
CA HIS A 8 0.78 2.53 19.26
C HIS A 8 -0.25 3.38 18.49
N ASN A 9 0.13 4.52 17.93
CA ASN A 9 -0.78 5.41 17.19
C ASN A 9 -1.18 4.83 15.84
N GLU A 10 -0.28 4.14 15.14
CA GLU A 10 -0.58 3.56 13.82
C GLU A 10 -1.55 2.38 13.89
N LYS A 11 -1.52 1.58 14.97
CA LYS A 11 -2.51 0.52 15.22
C LYS A 11 -3.93 1.06 15.41
N PHE A 12 -4.08 2.24 16.01
CA PHE A 12 -5.38 2.89 16.13
C PHE A 12 -5.92 3.33 14.76
N LEU A 13 -5.04 3.77 13.87
CA LEU A 13 -5.38 4.17 12.51
C LEU A 13 -5.80 2.98 11.63
N MET A 14 -5.35 1.76 11.95
CA MET A 14 -5.77 0.51 11.30
C MET A 14 -7.23 0.11 11.49
N THR A 15 -7.90 0.64 12.51
CA THR A 15 -9.30 0.28 12.80
C THR A 15 -10.29 0.67 11.72
N ARG A 16 -9.88 1.48 10.73
CA ARG A 16 -10.75 2.02 9.68
C ARG A 16 -10.26 1.74 8.25
N ILE A 17 -9.14 1.04 8.08
CA ILE A 17 -8.52 0.85 6.75
C ILE A 17 -9.36 -0.13 5.93
N ARG A 18 -9.81 0.28 4.74
CA ARG A 18 -10.62 -0.57 3.84
C ARG A 18 -9.77 -1.22 2.75
N TYR A 19 -8.80 -0.48 2.24
CA TYR A 19 -7.86 -0.94 1.22
C TYR A 19 -6.44 -0.87 1.75
N PHE A 20 -5.71 -1.96 1.63
CA PHE A 20 -4.27 -1.99 1.78
C PHE A 20 -3.62 -2.00 0.40
N VAL A 21 -2.58 -1.20 0.19
CA VAL A 21 -1.87 -1.09 -1.09
C VAL A 21 -0.39 -1.31 -0.84
N SER A 22 0.19 -2.24 -1.61
CA SER A 22 1.57 -2.66 -1.53
C SER A 22 1.98 -3.21 -2.90
N PHE A 23 3.16 -2.85 -3.40
CA PHE A 23 3.71 -3.42 -4.64
C PHE A 23 5.00 -4.21 -4.38
N GLY A 24 5.33 -4.45 -3.11
CA GLY A 24 6.61 -5.01 -2.71
C GLY A 24 7.80 -4.08 -2.99
N SER A 25 8.98 -4.53 -2.53
CA SER A 25 10.21 -3.75 -2.62
C SER A 25 10.85 -3.78 -4.02
N MET A 26 10.64 -4.87 -4.76
CA MET A 26 11.28 -5.15 -6.04
C MET A 26 10.61 -4.48 -7.24
N VAL A 27 9.33 -4.13 -7.15
CA VAL A 27 8.62 -3.43 -8.22
C VAL A 27 9.13 -1.99 -8.34
N LYS A 28 9.49 -1.60 -9.57
CA LYS A 28 9.84 -0.23 -9.92
C LYS A 28 8.63 0.44 -10.57
N LEU A 29 7.94 1.30 -9.83
CA LEU A 29 6.91 2.17 -10.39
C LEU A 29 7.55 3.48 -10.84
N THR A 30 7.09 4.01 -11.97
CA THR A 30 7.44 5.36 -12.42
C THR A 30 6.76 6.40 -11.53
N GLN A 31 7.27 7.64 -11.54
CA GLN A 31 6.65 8.74 -10.80
C GLN A 31 5.22 9.02 -11.27
N GLU A 32 4.98 8.92 -12.58
CA GLU A 32 3.63 9.04 -13.17
C GLU A 32 2.70 7.96 -12.62
N GLN A 33 3.13 6.69 -12.59
CA GLN A 33 2.32 5.60 -12.03
C GLN A 33 2.00 5.83 -10.55
N LEU A 34 2.97 6.29 -9.75
CA LEU A 34 2.76 6.61 -8.35
C LEU A 34 1.73 7.74 -8.18
N LEU A 35 1.78 8.76 -9.04
CA LEU A 35 0.83 9.87 -9.01
C LEU A 35 -0.59 9.40 -9.39
N GLU A 36 -0.72 8.54 -10.39
CA GLU A 36 -2.01 7.94 -10.78
C GLU A 36 -2.60 7.08 -9.65
N PHE A 37 -1.78 6.25 -8.99
CA PHE A 37 -2.23 5.50 -7.81
C PHE A 37 -2.68 6.43 -6.68
N TRP A 38 -1.93 7.50 -6.42
CA TRP A 38 -2.30 8.49 -5.42
C TRP A 38 -3.67 9.13 -5.74
N HIS A 39 -3.86 9.60 -6.97
CA HIS A 39 -5.12 10.18 -7.42
C HIS A 39 -6.27 9.17 -7.31
N GLY A 40 -6.06 7.94 -7.77
CA GLY A 40 -7.05 6.87 -7.67
C GLY A 40 -7.48 6.60 -6.23
N LEU A 41 -6.51 6.53 -5.31
CA LEU A 41 -6.77 6.29 -3.88
C LEU A 41 -7.54 7.44 -3.24
N VAL A 42 -7.13 8.69 -3.49
CA VAL A 42 -7.81 9.89 -2.98
C VAL A 42 -9.23 10.00 -3.54
N ASN A 43 -9.40 9.78 -4.85
CA ASN A 43 -10.68 9.92 -5.54
C ASN A 43 -11.64 8.76 -5.27
N SER A 44 -11.13 7.60 -4.83
CA SER A 44 -11.98 6.48 -4.40
C SER A 44 -12.92 6.87 -3.24
N GLY A 45 -12.55 7.88 -2.45
CA GLY A 45 -13.27 8.32 -1.26
C GLY A 45 -13.24 7.30 -0.10
N ARG A 46 -12.41 6.25 -0.21
CA ARG A 46 -12.31 5.15 0.75
C ARG A 46 -11.09 5.32 1.64
N GLN A 47 -11.13 4.68 2.81
CA GLN A 47 -9.99 4.67 3.72
C GLN A 47 -8.92 3.69 3.24
N PHE A 48 -7.68 4.14 3.13
CA PHE A 48 -6.59 3.32 2.63
C PHE A 48 -5.29 3.44 3.43
N LEU A 49 -4.50 2.37 3.38
CA LEU A 49 -3.12 2.30 3.81
C LEU A 49 -2.25 2.00 2.60
N TRP A 50 -1.27 2.84 2.32
CA TRP A 50 -0.35 2.61 1.22
C TRP A 50 1.08 2.50 1.75
N ALA A 51 1.61 1.27 1.69
CA ALA A 51 3.00 1.00 1.99
C ALA A 51 3.83 1.26 0.73
N VAL A 52 4.57 2.38 0.72
CA VAL A 52 5.45 2.77 -0.37
C VAL A 52 6.67 3.48 0.18
N ARG A 53 7.83 3.10 -0.37
CA ARG A 53 9.11 3.73 -0.11
C ARG A 53 9.06 5.24 -0.43
N LEU A 54 9.23 6.09 0.58
CA LEU A 54 9.08 7.55 0.42
C LEU A 54 10.17 8.15 -0.49
N ASP A 55 11.33 7.51 -0.64
CA ASP A 55 12.33 7.93 -1.61
C ASP A 55 11.84 7.82 -3.06
N LYS A 56 10.92 6.89 -3.36
CA LYS A 56 10.25 6.82 -4.67
C LYS A 56 9.25 7.96 -4.88
N LEU A 57 8.82 8.60 -3.80
CA LEU A 57 7.90 9.73 -3.81
C LEU A 57 8.63 11.08 -3.78
N ARG A 58 9.96 11.11 -3.95
CA ARG A 58 10.71 12.37 -4.01
C ARG A 58 10.92 12.77 -5.47
N GLY A 59 10.61 14.02 -5.79
CA GLY A 59 10.95 14.61 -7.07
C GLY A 59 12.44 14.90 -7.20
N GLU A 60 12.86 15.46 -8.34
CA GLU A 60 14.27 15.77 -8.64
C GLU A 60 14.92 16.71 -7.60
N GLN A 61 14.12 17.54 -6.93
CA GLN A 61 14.53 18.50 -5.91
C GLN A 61 14.51 17.91 -4.49
N GLY A 62 14.20 16.62 -4.34
CA GLY A 62 14.14 15.91 -3.06
C GLY A 62 12.86 16.12 -2.27
N GLU A 63 11.93 16.93 -2.76
CA GLU A 63 10.63 17.19 -2.13
C GLU A 63 9.65 16.05 -2.38
N LEU A 64 8.75 15.78 -1.43
CA LEU A 64 7.71 14.79 -1.62
C LEU A 64 6.70 15.31 -2.67
N VAL A 65 6.47 14.54 -3.73
CA VAL A 65 5.50 14.90 -4.79
C VAL A 65 4.04 14.73 -4.35
N ILE A 66 3.78 14.03 -3.25
CA ILE A 66 2.44 13.81 -2.72
C ILE A 66 2.40 13.99 -1.18
N PRO A 67 1.28 14.48 -0.61
CA PRO A 67 1.12 14.57 0.83
C PRO A 67 0.98 13.19 1.47
N VAL A 68 1.76 12.94 2.52
CA VAL A 68 1.85 11.64 3.22
C VAL A 68 0.69 11.42 4.21
N LYS A 69 0.15 12.51 4.77
CA LYS A 69 -1.03 12.47 5.65
C LYS A 69 -2.24 13.02 4.91
N LEU A 70 -3.26 12.18 4.79
CA LEU A 70 -4.54 12.52 4.21
C LEU A 70 -5.63 12.22 5.25
N GLU A 71 -6.73 12.97 5.21
CA GLU A 71 -7.86 12.77 6.13
C GLU A 71 -8.39 11.32 6.10
N ARG A 72 -8.28 10.66 4.94
CA ARG A 72 -8.79 9.30 4.68
C ARG A 72 -7.69 8.32 4.28
N GLY A 73 -6.41 8.69 4.38
CA GLY A 73 -5.33 7.85 3.87
C GLY A 73 -4.03 8.00 4.64
N PHE A 74 -3.33 6.89 4.81
CA PHE A 74 -2.00 6.85 5.41
C PHE A 74 -0.99 6.30 4.41
N ILE A 75 0.09 7.03 4.22
CA ILE A 75 1.24 6.61 3.43
C ILE A 75 2.40 6.35 4.38
N VAL A 76 2.98 5.17 4.31
CA VAL A 76 4.07 4.72 5.20
C VAL A 76 5.14 3.98 4.41
N GLU A 77 6.38 3.98 4.88
CA GLU A 77 7.48 3.30 4.17
C GLU A 77 7.38 1.78 4.24
N TRP A 78 6.89 1.26 5.36
CA TRP A 78 6.88 -0.16 5.65
C TRP A 78 5.78 -0.50 6.65
N VAL A 79 5.23 -1.71 6.52
CA VAL A 79 4.26 -2.29 7.45
C VAL A 79 4.56 -3.79 7.64
N PRO A 80 4.19 -4.38 8.78
CA PRO A 80 4.10 -5.82 8.94
C PRO A 80 2.91 -6.35 8.12
N GLN A 81 3.11 -6.60 6.82
CA GLN A 81 2.05 -6.93 5.85
C GLN A 81 1.12 -8.04 6.34
N GLU A 82 1.65 -9.11 6.94
CA GLU A 82 0.85 -10.20 7.50
C GLU A 82 -0.11 -9.74 8.59
N GLU A 83 0.34 -8.89 9.52
CA GLU A 83 -0.51 -8.32 10.57
C GLU A 83 -1.58 -7.38 9.99
N VAL A 84 -1.24 -6.63 8.95
CA VAL A 84 -2.17 -5.74 8.25
C VAL A 84 -3.28 -6.56 7.61
N LEU A 85 -2.93 -7.60 6.85
CA LEU A 85 -3.87 -8.44 6.14
C LEU A 85 -4.74 -9.28 7.08
N ALA A 86 -4.21 -9.71 8.23
CA ALA A 86 -4.99 -10.38 9.27
C ALA A 86 -5.98 -9.46 10.00
N HIS A 87 -5.88 -8.13 9.82
CA HIS A 87 -6.72 -7.19 10.53
C HIS A 87 -8.12 -7.09 9.91
N LYS A 88 -9.16 -7.33 10.73
CA LYS A 88 -10.58 -7.39 10.30
C LYS A 88 -11.13 -6.17 9.56
N ALA A 89 -10.48 -5.00 9.70
CA ALA A 89 -10.89 -3.80 8.99
C ALA A 89 -10.57 -3.87 7.48
N VAL A 90 -9.50 -4.59 7.11
CA VAL A 90 -9.03 -4.67 5.72
C VAL A 90 -10.03 -5.46 4.90
N GLY A 91 -10.63 -4.78 3.92
CA GLY A 91 -11.64 -5.36 3.04
C GLY A 91 -11.12 -5.69 1.63
N GLY A 92 -9.88 -5.29 1.33
CA GLY A 92 -9.24 -5.60 0.06
C GLY A 92 -7.77 -5.20 0.04
N GLU A 93 -6.99 -5.88 -0.78
CA GLU A 93 -5.57 -5.61 -1.02
C GLU A 93 -5.35 -5.27 -2.49
N VAL A 94 -4.58 -4.23 -2.77
CA VAL A 94 -4.02 -3.94 -4.09
C VAL A 94 -2.57 -4.37 -4.06
N ASN A 95 -2.29 -5.57 -4.55
CA ASN A 95 -0.97 -6.20 -4.62
C ASN A 95 -0.99 -7.33 -5.65
N SER A 96 0.16 -7.94 -5.93
CA SER A 96 0.33 -9.02 -6.90
C SER A 96 0.94 -10.30 -6.33
N ILE A 97 1.00 -10.43 -5.00
CA ILE A 97 1.61 -11.57 -4.29
C ILE A 97 0.53 -12.31 -3.47
N PRO A 98 0.58 -13.65 -3.34
CA PRO A 98 -0.52 -14.44 -2.79
C PRO A 98 -0.87 -14.25 -1.31
N GLU A 99 -0.18 -13.43 -0.51
CA GLU A 99 -0.49 -13.29 0.93
C GLU A 99 -1.94 -12.88 1.18
N GLY A 100 -2.53 -12.04 0.31
CA GLY A 100 -3.95 -11.67 0.39
C GLY A 100 -4.88 -12.88 0.26
N ILE A 101 -4.54 -13.86 -0.59
CA ILE A 101 -5.29 -15.12 -0.75
C ILE A 101 -5.27 -15.91 0.56
N TRP A 102 -4.09 -16.06 1.16
CA TRP A 102 -3.94 -16.76 2.44
C TRP A 102 -4.68 -16.07 3.58
N ALA A 103 -4.75 -14.74 3.56
CA ALA A 103 -5.50 -13.94 4.53
C ALA A 103 -7.02 -13.89 4.27
N GLY A 104 -7.49 -14.43 3.14
CA GLY A 104 -8.91 -14.36 2.76
C GLY A 104 -9.38 -12.95 2.39
N VAL A 105 -8.45 -12.08 1.97
CA VAL A 105 -8.71 -10.69 1.59
C VAL A 105 -8.86 -10.61 0.06
N PRO A 106 -9.97 -10.06 -0.48
CA PRO A 106 -10.13 -9.86 -1.92
C PRO A 106 -8.99 -9.03 -2.52
N MET A 107 -8.41 -9.50 -3.62
CA MET A 107 -7.26 -8.85 -4.26
C MET A 107 -7.64 -8.09 -5.53
N LEU A 108 -7.13 -6.87 -5.67
CA LEU A 108 -7.02 -6.16 -6.93
C LEU A 108 -5.58 -6.29 -7.44
N CYS A 109 -5.42 -7.16 -8.42
CA CYS A 109 -4.12 -7.56 -8.92
C CYS A 109 -3.50 -6.51 -9.87
N TRP A 110 -2.25 -6.12 -9.60
CA TRP A 110 -1.42 -5.30 -10.49
C TRP A 110 -0.08 -6.00 -10.78
N PRO A 111 -0.03 -6.97 -11.70
CA PRO A 111 1.18 -7.75 -11.97
C PRO A 111 2.27 -6.90 -12.63
N GLN A 112 3.51 -7.07 -12.18
CA GLN A 112 4.68 -6.33 -12.69
C GLN A 112 5.91 -7.22 -12.93
N LEU A 113 6.06 -8.33 -12.19
CA LEU A 113 7.30 -9.12 -12.18
C LEU A 113 7.04 -10.63 -12.23
N ALA A 114 7.96 -11.36 -12.89
CA ALA A 114 8.08 -12.81 -12.86
C ALA A 114 6.75 -13.57 -13.07
N ASP A 115 6.32 -14.32 -12.06
CA ASP A 115 5.13 -15.17 -12.04
C ASP A 115 3.83 -14.42 -11.70
N GLN A 116 3.92 -13.14 -11.31
CA GLN A 116 2.75 -12.32 -10.97
C GLN A 116 1.67 -12.30 -12.05
N PRO A 117 1.97 -12.19 -13.37
CA PRO A 117 0.92 -12.24 -14.39
C PRO A 117 0.15 -13.56 -14.42
N VAL A 118 0.82 -14.67 -14.06
CA VAL A 118 0.18 -15.99 -13.95
C VAL A 118 -0.66 -16.04 -12.69
N ILE A 119 -0.12 -15.61 -11.54
CA ILE A 119 -0.83 -15.57 -10.26
C ILE A 119 -2.09 -14.71 -10.36
N CYS A 120 -1.98 -13.50 -10.93
CA CYS A 120 -3.07 -12.53 -11.04
C CYS A 120 -4.20 -12.95 -11.98
N ARG A 121 -4.00 -14.01 -12.78
CA ARG A 121 -5.04 -14.55 -13.67
C ARG A 121 -6.02 -15.47 -12.93
N TYR A 122 -5.59 -16.09 -11.83
CA TYR A 122 -6.37 -17.05 -11.06
C TYR A 122 -6.96 -16.40 -9.82
#